data_AF-D4M454-F1
#
_entry.id   AF-D4M454-F1
#
_cell.length_a   1.000
_cell.length_b   1.000
_cell.length_c   1.000
_cell.angle_alpha   90.00
_cell.angle_beta   90.00
_cell.angle_gamma   90.00
#
_symmetry.space_group_name_H-M   'P 1'
#
loop_
_entity.id
_entity.type
_entity.pdbx_description
1 polymer ?
#
loop_
_entity_poly.entity_id
_entity_poly.type
_entity_poly.pdbx_seq_one_letter_code
_entity_poly.pdbx_strand_id
1 'polypeptide(L)'
;MKGKHKVVVKNNKLHYEFEIKRNITIIKGDSATGKTTLINMIRQYANLGVSSGVDVVCDVPCRILEGADWQLVLQNISGYILFTDEENAFIRTEQFASAVRDSDNYFVIITRESLYNLPYSVEEIYGIHSSGKYQNTKQVYQQLVPKWKSFINYHGYIEI
;
A
#
# COMPACT_ATOMS: atom_id res chain seq x y z
N MET A 1 6.34 12.49 -9.40
CA MET A 1 6.67 12.61 -7.97
C MET A 1 8.00 11.92 -7.64
N LYS A 2 8.72 12.34 -6.59
CA LYS A 2 9.93 11.68 -6.06
C LYS A 2 10.00 11.89 -4.55
N GLY A 3 10.66 10.95 -3.86
CA GLY A 3 10.90 11.06 -2.42
C GLY A 3 10.10 10.05 -1.61
N LYS A 4 10.07 10.31 -0.30
CA LYS A 4 9.41 9.47 0.68
C LYS A 4 8.11 10.12 1.13
N HIS A 5 7.05 9.34 1.21
CA HIS A 5 5.73 9.81 1.61
C HIS A 5 5.22 8.96 2.76
N LYS A 6 4.87 9.62 3.85
CA LYS A 6 4.29 8.97 5.03
C LYS A 6 2.77 8.92 4.83
N VAL A 7 2.21 7.72 4.98
CA VAL A 7 0.77 7.49 4.91
C VAL A 7 0.28 7.02 6.26
N VAL A 8 -0.74 7.70 6.78
CA VAL A 8 -1.49 7.29 7.98
C VAL A 8 -2.94 7.06 7.60
N VAL A 9 -3.46 5.87 7.89
CA VAL A 9 -4.87 5.52 7.70
C VAL A 9 -5.41 5.02 9.03
N LYS A 10 -6.34 5.75 9.64
CA LYS A 10 -6.82 5.43 10.99
C LYS A 10 -8.31 5.61 11.16
N ASN A 11 -8.88 4.88 12.12
CA ASN A 11 -10.20 5.11 12.69
C ASN A 11 -10.13 4.86 14.21
N ASN A 12 -11.28 4.82 14.89
CA ASN A 12 -11.33 4.59 16.34
C ASN A 12 -10.77 3.23 16.81
N LYS A 13 -10.55 2.25 15.92
CA LYS A 13 -10.08 0.89 16.23
C LYS A 13 -8.71 0.56 15.67
N LEU A 14 -8.34 1.11 14.51
CA LEU A 14 -7.16 0.73 13.75
C LEU A 14 -6.35 1.96 13.38
N HIS A 15 -5.03 1.82 13.38
CA HIS A 15 -4.08 2.85 12.98
C HIS A 15 -2.99 2.21 12.14
N TYR A 16 -3.08 2.38 10.82
CA TYR A 16 -2.03 2.02 9.88
C TYR A 16 -1.11 3.21 9.68
N GLU A 17 0.20 2.96 9.78
CA GLU A 17 1.20 3.98 9.51
C GLU A 17 2.42 3.35 8.82
N PHE A 18 2.77 3.92 7.68
CA PHE A 18 3.89 3.43 6.88
C PHE A 18 4.48 4.53 6.00
N GLU A 19 5.69 4.28 5.51
CA GLU A 19 6.41 5.17 4.60
C GLU A 19 6.62 4.46 3.27
N ILE A 20 6.24 5.12 2.19
CA ILE A 20 6.49 4.68 0.81
C ILE A 20 7.70 5.43 0.29
N LYS A 21 8.67 4.73 -0.31
CA LYS A 21 9.96 5.32 -0.70
C LYS A 21 10.23 5.30 -2.19
N ARG A 22 9.50 4.48 -2.94
CA ARG A 22 9.62 4.34 -4.40
C ARG A 22 8.24 4.35 -5.03
N ASN A 23 8.22 4.47 -6.36
CA ASN A 23 6.99 4.52 -7.14
C ASN A 23 6.15 3.23 -7.06
N ILE A 24 6.72 2.07 -6.72
CA ILE A 24 5.96 0.82 -6.54
C ILE A 24 6.28 0.21 -5.18
N THR A 25 5.24 -0.03 -4.40
CA THR A 25 5.29 -0.73 -3.12
C THR A 25 4.30 -1.88 -3.13
N ILE A 26 4.78 -3.08 -2.80
CA ILE A 26 3.97 -4.30 -2.73
C ILE A 26 3.68 -4.62 -1.26
N ILE A 27 2.41 -4.68 -0.89
CA ILE A 27 2.00 -5.19 0.42
C ILE A 27 1.56 -6.65 0.24
N LYS A 28 2.45 -7.58 0.59
CA LYS A 28 2.21 -9.02 0.57
C LYS A 28 1.62 -9.55 1.87
N GLY A 29 0.73 -10.53 1.79
CA GLY A 29 0.45 -11.40 2.93
C GLY A 29 -0.73 -12.34 2.72
N ASP A 30 -0.86 -13.31 3.61
CA ASP A 30 -1.94 -14.31 3.59
C ASP A 30 -3.26 -13.74 4.13
N SER A 31 -4.37 -14.47 4.03
CA SER A 31 -5.68 -14.02 4.54
C SER A 31 -5.61 -13.49 5.99
N ALA A 32 -6.48 -12.54 6.34
CA ALA A 32 -6.70 -12.01 7.70
C ALA A 32 -5.64 -11.08 8.34
N THR A 33 -4.59 -10.64 7.63
CA THR A 33 -3.58 -9.71 8.20
C THR A 33 -3.94 -8.21 8.12
N GLY A 34 -5.21 -7.86 7.92
CA GLY A 34 -5.65 -6.46 7.85
C GLY A 34 -5.37 -5.72 6.54
N LYS A 35 -5.00 -6.41 5.45
CA LYS A 35 -4.77 -5.83 4.11
C LYS A 35 -6.06 -5.33 3.47
N THR A 36 -7.08 -6.20 3.40
CA THR A 36 -8.41 -5.84 2.91
C THR A 36 -9.02 -4.71 3.76
N THR A 37 -8.74 -4.71 5.06
CA THR A 37 -9.18 -3.64 5.95
C THR A 37 -8.54 -2.30 5.61
N LEU A 38 -7.24 -2.25 5.32
CA LEU A 38 -6.55 -1.03 4.90
C LEU A 38 -7.19 -0.43 3.64
N ILE A 39 -7.33 -1.22 2.56
CA ILE A 39 -7.90 -0.70 1.31
C ILE A 39 -9.38 -0.31 1.48
N ASN A 40 -10.15 -1.07 2.27
CA ASN A 40 -11.54 -0.74 2.56
C ASN A 40 -11.67 0.58 3.33
N MET A 41 -10.78 0.87 4.28
CA MET A 41 -10.78 2.15 5.01
C MET A 41 -10.51 3.32 4.05
N ILE A 42 -9.54 3.19 3.15
CA ILE A 42 -9.25 4.21 2.14
C ILE A 42 -10.45 4.39 1.19
N ARG A 43 -11.09 3.29 0.76
CA ARG A 43 -12.29 3.32 -0.07
C ARG A 43 -13.47 4.01 0.63
N GLN A 44 -13.68 3.73 1.92
CA GLN A 44 -14.72 4.40 2.72
C GLN A 44 -14.47 5.90 2.82
N TYR A 45 -13.22 6.31 3.08
CA TYR A 45 -12.86 7.72 3.09
C TYR A 45 -13.06 8.39 1.73
N ALA A 46 -12.70 7.73 0.62
CA ALA A 46 -12.92 8.27 -0.72
C ALA A 46 -14.41 8.49 -1.02
N ASN A 47 -15.30 7.63 -0.53
CA ASN A 47 -16.73 7.71 -0.79
C ASN A 47 -17.49 8.68 0.13
N LEU A 48 -17.10 8.76 1.40
CA LEU A 48 -17.87 9.48 2.45
C LEU A 48 -17.09 10.64 3.09
N GLY A 49 -15.81 10.80 2.76
CA GLY A 49 -14.91 11.76 3.40
C GLY A 49 -14.85 11.55 4.91
N VAL A 50 -14.87 12.66 5.65
CA VAL A 50 -14.83 12.68 7.13
C VAL A 50 -15.97 11.88 7.76
N SER A 51 -17.13 11.78 7.09
CA SER A 51 -18.29 11.03 7.58
C SER A 51 -18.07 9.51 7.63
N SER A 52 -17.02 9.00 7.00
CA SER A 52 -16.62 7.59 7.10
C SER A 52 -16.12 7.19 8.50
N GLY A 53 -15.72 8.17 9.32
CA GLY A 53 -14.98 7.92 10.57
C GLY A 53 -13.55 7.41 10.34
N VAL A 54 -13.04 7.52 9.11
CA VAL A 54 -11.66 7.22 8.73
C VAL A 54 -10.93 8.53 8.42
N ASP A 55 -9.70 8.65 8.91
CA ASP A 55 -8.76 9.68 8.49
C ASP A 55 -7.70 9.07 7.58
N VAL A 56 -7.46 9.71 6.43
CA VAL A 56 -6.31 9.41 5.55
C VAL A 56 -5.43 10.65 5.50
N VAL A 57 -4.22 10.55 6.07
CA VAL A 57 -3.27 11.65 6.17
C VAL A 57 -2.02 11.30 5.39
N CYS A 58 -1.67 12.15 4.43
CA CYS A 58 -0.46 12.07 3.64
C CYS A 58 -0.11 13.48 3.12
N ASP A 59 1.16 13.70 2.79
CA ASP A 59 1.64 14.94 2.17
C ASP A 59 1.23 15.08 0.70
N VAL A 60 0.77 13.98 0.09
CA VAL A 60 0.24 13.94 -1.28
C VAL A 60 -1.13 13.24 -1.33
N PRO A 61 -1.96 13.51 -2.35
CA PRO A 61 -3.28 12.90 -2.45
C PRO A 61 -3.23 11.36 -2.54
N CYS A 62 -4.07 10.69 -1.76
CA CYS A 62 -4.26 9.23 -1.82
C CYS A 62 -5.58 8.89 -2.53
N ARG A 63 -5.57 7.89 -3.41
CA ARG A 63 -6.78 7.46 -4.14
C ARG A 63 -6.79 5.95 -4.40
N ILE A 64 -8.00 5.36 -4.47
CA ILE A 64 -8.17 3.99 -4.96
C ILE A 64 -8.11 3.96 -6.49
N LEU A 65 -7.33 3.04 -7.05
CA LEU A 65 -7.33 2.70 -8.47
C LEU A 65 -8.02 1.35 -8.66
N GLU A 66 -9.23 1.36 -9.20
CA GLU A 66 -10.05 0.17 -9.41
C GLU A 66 -10.96 0.32 -10.63
N GLY A 67 -11.51 -0.80 -11.11
CA GLY A 67 -12.47 -0.82 -12.20
C GLY A 67 -11.85 -0.81 -13.60
N ALA A 68 -12.72 -0.88 -14.62
CA ALA A 68 -12.31 -0.99 -16.02
C ALA A 68 -11.64 0.29 -16.56
N ASP A 69 -12.02 1.45 -16.03
CA ASP A 69 -11.55 2.76 -16.51
C ASP A 69 -10.22 3.20 -15.88
N TRP A 70 -9.46 2.28 -15.27
CA TRP A 70 -8.20 2.58 -14.59
C TRP A 70 -7.20 3.33 -15.50
N GLN A 71 -7.19 3.04 -16.80
CA GLN A 71 -6.33 3.72 -17.78
C GLN A 71 -6.67 5.20 -17.90
N LEU A 72 -7.97 5.52 -18.01
CA LEU A 72 -8.44 6.90 -18.10
C LEU A 72 -8.11 7.64 -16.80
N VAL A 73 -8.28 6.99 -15.64
CA VAL A 73 -7.89 7.57 -14.36
C VAL A 73 -6.40 7.92 -14.34
N LEU A 74 -5.52 7.01 -14.73
CA LEU A 74 -4.07 7.25 -14.74
C LEU A 74 -3.64 8.35 -15.71
N GLN A 75 -4.30 8.47 -16.86
CA GLN A 75 -3.99 9.52 -17.85
C GLN A 75 -4.34 10.93 -17.35
N ASN A 76 -5.26 11.05 -16.40
CA ASN A 76 -5.80 12.33 -15.94
C ASN A 76 -5.29 12.75 -14.56
N ILE A 77 -4.41 11.98 -13.92
CA ILE A 77 -3.88 12.29 -12.58
C ILE A 77 -2.36 12.18 -12.54
N SER A 78 -1.75 13.05 -11.74
CA SER A 78 -0.30 13.13 -11.56
C SER A 78 0.00 13.50 -10.10
N GLY A 79 1.07 12.92 -9.54
CA GLY A 79 1.47 13.16 -8.15
C GLY A 79 0.59 12.54 -7.06
N TYR A 80 -0.12 11.44 -7.35
CA TYR A 80 -0.94 10.71 -6.39
C TYR A 80 -0.22 9.47 -5.84
N ILE A 81 -0.65 9.01 -4.66
CA ILE A 81 -0.46 7.63 -4.21
C ILE A 81 -1.73 6.84 -4.51
N LEU A 82 -1.59 5.82 -5.34
CA LEU A 82 -2.69 4.99 -5.83
C LEU A 82 -2.67 3.63 -5.15
N PHE A 83 -3.78 3.28 -4.53
CA PHE A 83 -3.98 2.00 -3.86
C PHE A 83 -4.82 1.08 -4.74
N THR A 84 -4.37 -0.16 -4.93
CA THR A 84 -5.12 -1.20 -5.63
C THR A 84 -4.84 -2.57 -5.02
N ASP A 85 -5.70 -3.54 -5.27
CA ASP A 85 -5.61 -4.89 -4.72
C ASP A 85 -5.71 -5.99 -5.78
N GLU A 86 -5.49 -7.22 -5.36
CA GLU A 86 -5.43 -8.41 -6.22
C GLU A 86 -6.72 -8.74 -6.98
N GLU A 87 -7.86 -8.20 -6.54
CA GLU A 87 -9.16 -8.36 -7.20
C GLU A 87 -9.20 -7.58 -8.54
N ASN A 88 -8.34 -6.58 -8.69
CA ASN A 88 -8.21 -5.83 -9.92
C ASN A 88 -7.33 -6.57 -10.92
N ALA A 89 -7.95 -7.35 -11.83
CA ALA A 89 -7.23 -8.19 -12.80
C ALA A 89 -6.20 -7.42 -13.65
N PHE A 90 -6.40 -6.11 -13.87
CA PHE A 90 -5.48 -5.28 -14.64
C PHE A 90 -4.06 -5.24 -14.05
N ILE A 91 -3.87 -5.43 -12.73
CA ILE A 91 -2.55 -5.32 -12.10
C ILE A 91 -1.53 -6.35 -12.63
N ARG A 92 -2.03 -7.41 -13.28
CA ARG A 92 -1.24 -8.51 -13.85
C ARG A 92 -0.87 -8.29 -15.32
N THR A 93 -1.44 -7.26 -15.94
CA THR A 93 -1.33 -7.03 -17.38
C THR A 93 -0.04 -6.28 -17.73
N GLU A 94 0.47 -6.52 -18.94
CA GLU A 94 1.61 -5.75 -19.48
C GLU A 94 1.24 -4.28 -19.67
N GLN A 95 -0.02 -4.00 -20.00
CA GLN A 95 -0.56 -2.65 -20.18
C GLN A 95 -0.45 -1.85 -18.89
N PHE A 96 -0.81 -2.45 -17.75
CA PHE A 96 -0.63 -1.81 -16.44
C PHE A 96 0.84 -1.59 -16.12
N ALA A 97 1.70 -2.59 -16.39
CA ALA A 97 3.13 -2.45 -16.15
C ALA A 97 3.78 -1.33 -16.98
N SER A 98 3.35 -1.13 -18.22
CA SER A 98 3.77 0.00 -19.04
C SER A 98 3.28 1.33 -18.46
N ALA A 99 1.98 1.41 -18.12
CA ALA A 99 1.39 2.64 -17.57
C ALA A 99 2.05 3.07 -16.25
N VAL A 100 2.38 2.12 -15.36
CA VAL A 100 3.09 2.39 -14.10
C VAL A 100 4.50 2.93 -14.34
N ARG A 101 5.20 2.41 -15.36
CA ARG A 101 6.58 2.82 -15.68
C ARG A 101 6.65 4.26 -16.17
N ASP A 102 5.66 4.68 -16.95
CA ASP A 102 5.61 6.01 -17.55
C ASP A 102 4.90 7.04 -16.66
N SER A 103 4.37 6.60 -15.51
CA SER A 103 3.66 7.45 -14.57
C SER A 103 4.58 8.06 -13.52
N ASP A 104 4.26 9.28 -13.11
CA ASP A 104 4.94 9.95 -12.00
C ASP A 104 4.23 9.71 -10.64
N ASN A 105 3.14 8.93 -10.65
CA ASN A 105 2.40 8.50 -9.47
C ASN A 105 3.12 7.39 -8.70
N TYR A 106 2.76 7.21 -7.44
CA TYR A 106 3.18 6.08 -6.63
C TYR A 106 2.06 5.05 -6.53
N PHE A 107 2.41 3.78 -6.48
CA PHE A 107 1.48 2.65 -6.54
C PHE A 107 1.71 1.73 -5.34
N VAL A 108 0.69 1.60 -4.50
CA VAL A 108 0.64 0.63 -3.40
C VAL A 108 -0.27 -0.52 -3.84
N ILE A 109 0.33 -1.67 -4.13
CA ILE A 109 -0.38 -2.83 -4.66
C ILE A 109 -0.45 -3.91 -3.59
N ILE A 110 -1.67 -4.27 -3.20
CA ILE A 110 -1.96 -5.27 -2.18
C ILE A 110 -2.24 -6.60 -2.87
N THR A 111 -1.32 -7.56 -2.77
CA THR A 111 -1.45 -8.83 -3.48
C THR A 111 -0.73 -9.96 -2.76
N ARG A 112 -1.24 -11.18 -2.87
CA ARG A 112 -0.53 -12.40 -2.43
C ARG A 112 0.55 -12.80 -3.42
N GLU A 113 0.32 -12.50 -4.69
CA GLU A 113 1.11 -13.01 -5.79
C GLU A 113 2.34 -12.15 -6.09
N SER A 114 3.27 -12.70 -6.86
CA SER A 114 4.40 -11.95 -7.40
C SER A 114 4.00 -11.34 -8.74
N LEU A 115 4.18 -10.03 -8.91
CA LEU A 115 3.84 -9.32 -10.13
C LEU A 115 5.08 -9.15 -11.01
N TYR A 116 5.52 -10.23 -11.65
CA TYR A 116 6.81 -10.28 -12.37
C TYR A 116 6.97 -9.23 -13.49
N ASN A 117 5.86 -8.71 -14.01
CA ASN A 117 5.85 -7.68 -15.05
C ASN A 117 6.18 -6.28 -14.52
N LEU A 118 6.15 -6.07 -13.18
CA LEU A 118 6.39 -4.77 -12.56
C LEU A 118 7.84 -4.65 -12.04
N PRO A 119 8.53 -3.52 -12.32
CA PRO A 119 9.91 -3.31 -11.89
C PRO A 119 10.01 -2.83 -10.44
N TYR A 120 9.40 -3.54 -9.48
CA TYR A 120 9.49 -3.18 -8.07
C TYR A 120 10.75 -3.73 -7.40
N SER A 121 11.25 -2.99 -6.40
CA SER A 121 12.38 -3.45 -5.58
C SER A 121 11.94 -4.50 -4.56
N VAL A 122 12.78 -5.50 -4.29
CA VAL A 122 12.58 -6.43 -3.16
C VAL A 122 12.50 -5.69 -1.82
N GLU A 123 13.17 -4.53 -1.72
CA GLU A 123 13.10 -3.66 -0.56
C GLU A 123 11.71 -3.07 -0.31
N GLU A 124 10.90 -2.97 -1.37
CA GLU A 124 9.56 -2.40 -1.37
C GLU A 124 8.46 -3.46 -1.22
N ILE A 125 8.81 -4.67 -0.78
CA ILE A 125 7.86 -5.73 -0.43
C ILE A 125 7.68 -5.76 1.07
N TYR A 126 6.46 -5.48 1.54
CA TYR A 126 6.13 -5.42 2.97
C TYR A 126 5.03 -6.40 3.35
N GLY A 127 5.01 -6.80 4.62
CA GLY A 127 3.85 -7.40 5.28
C GLY A 127 3.24 -6.42 6.29
N ILE A 128 1.95 -6.59 6.58
CA ILE A 128 1.30 -5.86 7.68
C ILE A 128 1.50 -6.64 8.98
N HIS A 129 2.03 -5.98 9.99
CA HIS A 129 2.16 -6.55 11.34
C HIS A 129 1.47 -5.64 12.36
N SER A 130 0.65 -6.26 13.22
CA SER A 130 0.10 -5.61 14.41
C SER A 130 1.21 -5.46 15.44
N SER A 131 1.51 -4.24 15.85
CA SER A 131 2.44 -3.98 16.94
C SER A 131 1.66 -3.78 18.24
N GLY A 132 2.04 -4.47 19.31
CA GLY A 132 1.49 -4.25 20.65
C GLY A 132 2.02 -2.98 21.34
N LYS A 133 2.61 -2.04 20.59
CA LYS A 133 3.37 -0.88 21.10
C LYS A 133 2.59 0.04 22.04
N TYR A 134 1.26 -0.08 22.06
CA TYR A 134 0.39 0.72 22.92
C TYR A 134 -0.64 -0.17 23.63
N GLN A 135 -0.21 -0.84 24.70
CA GLN A 135 -1.08 -1.71 25.51
C GLN A 135 -2.24 -0.96 26.22
N ASN A 136 -2.21 0.38 26.24
CA ASN A 136 -3.21 1.24 26.92
C ASN A 136 -4.10 2.06 25.96
N THR A 137 -4.05 1.84 24.65
CA THR A 137 -4.96 2.48 23.69
C THR A 137 -5.99 1.48 23.17
N LYS A 138 -7.25 1.91 22.99
CA LYS A 138 -8.30 1.08 22.35
C LYS A 138 -8.00 0.75 20.88
N GLN A 139 -6.99 1.40 20.28
CA GLN A 139 -6.59 1.22 18.88
C GLN A 139 -5.48 0.18 18.74
N VAL A 140 -5.63 -0.69 17.74
CA VAL A 140 -4.58 -1.61 17.29
C VAL A 140 -3.73 -0.91 16.24
N TYR A 141 -2.42 -0.84 16.49
CA TYR A 141 -1.48 -0.19 15.58
C TYR A 141 -0.87 -1.18 14.59
N GLN A 142 -0.96 -0.86 13.30
CA GLN A 142 -0.41 -1.62 12.21
C GLN A 142 0.74 -0.88 11.53
N GLN A 143 1.84 -1.59 11.31
CA GLN A 143 2.99 -1.09 10.57
C GLN A 143 3.37 -2.03 9.42
N LEU A 144 3.97 -1.47 8.38
CA LEU A 144 4.59 -2.24 7.31
C LEU A 144 5.98 -2.71 7.72
N VAL A 145 6.20 -4.03 7.68
CA VAL A 145 7.51 -4.64 7.95
C VAL A 145 8.06 -5.19 6.64
N PRO A 146 9.28 -4.82 6.23
CA PRO A 146 9.85 -5.33 4.99
C PRO A 146 10.04 -6.85 5.06
N LYS A 147 9.55 -7.58 4.05
CA LYS A 147 9.63 -9.05 4.03
C LYS A 147 11.05 -9.58 3.81
N TRP A 148 11.93 -8.82 3.13
CA TRP A 148 13.33 -9.22 2.91
C TRP A 148 14.12 -9.35 4.21
N LYS A 149 13.77 -8.59 5.26
CA LYS A 149 14.39 -8.73 6.59
C LYS A 149 14.16 -10.11 7.20
N SER A 150 13.00 -10.71 6.94
CA SER A 150 12.70 -12.07 7.38
C SER A 150 13.56 -13.12 6.65
N PHE A 151 13.93 -12.89 5.39
CA PHE A 151 14.80 -13.79 4.64
C PHE A 151 16.25 -13.77 5.15
N ILE A 152 16.77 -12.60 5.51
CA ILE A 152 18.12 -12.45 6.10
C ILE A 152 18.20 -13.17 7.45
N ASN A 153 17.19 -12.99 8.30
CA ASN A 153 17.15 -13.65 9.61
C ASN A 153 17.06 -15.18 9.52
N TYR A 154 16.48 -15.73 8.44
CA TYR A 154 16.41 -17.18 8.22
C TYR A 154 17.70 -17.80 7.69
N HIS A 155 18.58 -17.01 7.06
CA HIS A 155 19.82 -17.52 6.43
C HIS A 155 21.11 -17.08 7.14
N GLY A 156 21.01 -16.50 8.35
CA GLY A 156 22.16 -16.36 9.24
C GLY A 156 23.28 -15.42 8.78
N TYR A 157 23.00 -14.44 7.91
CA TYR A 157 23.98 -13.38 7.64
C TYR A 157 23.73 -12.20 8.59
N ILE A 158 24.39 -12.26 9.75
CA ILE A 158 24.69 -11.07 10.54
C ILE A 158 25.93 -10.46 9.91
N GLU A 159 25.79 -9.34 9.21
CA GLU A 159 26.92 -8.44 9.00
C GLU A 159 26.55 -7.06 9.57
N ILE A 160 27.18 -6.81 10.72
CA ILE A 160 27.63 -5.55 11.36
C ILE A 160 27.06 -4.23 10.84
#